data_AF-A0A960P2C7-F1
#
_entry.id   AF-A0A960P2C7-F1
#
_cell.length_a   1.000
_cell.length_b   1.000
_cell.length_c   1.000
_cell.angle_alpha   90.00
_cell.angle_beta   90.00
_cell.angle_gamma   90.00
#
_symmetry.space_group_name_H-M   'P 1'
#
loop_
_entity.id
_entity.type
_entity.pdbx_description
1 polymer ?
#
loop_
_entity_poly.entity_id
_entity_poly.type
_entity_poly.pdbx_seq_one_letter_code
_entity_poly.pdbx_strand_id
1 'polypeptide(L)'
;EVLVWLDDHSRYALSVTEHRRVTGDIVADTFTETAETHGFPASVLTDNGLVYTTRLAGGRGGRNRLETLLESLGIDQKHSRPNHPTTCGKVERFHQTLKRWLGAQSRPRTASELQTLLGSWTTIYNQQRPHRSLDRRTPAVVYGLLPKATPAGSDAGTHHRIRYDTIDKRGAVSLRRAGRMHHIGIGRAHTGTKVMMLIDNLDIRVIATQTGELLRHLTLDPTRGYQPQK
;
A
#
# COMPACT_ATOMS: atom_id res chain seq x y z
N GLU A 1 -17.92 17.00 -3.81
CA GLU A 1 -16.48 16.69 -3.97
C GLU A 1 -16.29 15.19 -3.70
N VAL A 2 -15.23 14.58 -4.24
CA VAL A 2 -14.94 13.16 -3.99
C VAL A 2 -13.56 13.07 -3.33
N LEU A 3 -13.52 12.46 -2.14
CA LEU A 3 -12.30 12.18 -1.41
C LEU A 3 -11.92 10.70 -1.60
N VAL A 4 -10.64 10.44 -1.85
CA VAL A 4 -10.13 9.10 -2.19
C VAL A 4 -8.89 8.77 -1.38
N TRP A 5 -8.92 7.61 -0.72
CA TRP A 5 -7.74 6.95 -0.17
C TRP A 5 -7.36 5.77 -1.05
N LEU A 6 -6.14 5.77 -1.57
CA LEU A 6 -5.64 4.81 -2.55
C LEU A 6 -4.35 4.15 -2.03
N ASP A 7 -4.28 2.82 -2.11
CA ASP A 7 -3.03 2.12 -1.82
C ASP A 7 -1.99 2.35 -2.93
N ASP A 8 -0.81 2.82 -2.54
CA ASP A 8 0.24 3.26 -3.45
C ASP A 8 0.91 2.11 -4.23
N HIS A 9 0.85 0.88 -3.71
CA HIS A 9 1.45 -0.29 -4.35
C HIS A 9 0.45 -0.97 -5.29
N SER A 10 -0.67 -1.44 -4.74
CA SER A 10 -1.68 -2.25 -5.43
C SER A 10 -2.68 -1.45 -6.25
N ARG A 11 -2.70 -0.11 -6.13
CA ARG A 11 -3.76 0.75 -6.68
C ARG A 11 -5.14 0.47 -6.09
N TYR A 12 -5.26 -0.26 -5.00
CA TYR A 12 -6.56 -0.56 -4.39
C TYR A 12 -7.20 0.71 -3.85
N ALA A 13 -8.44 0.98 -4.26
CA ALA A 13 -9.24 2.08 -3.72
C ALA A 13 -9.76 1.67 -2.34
N LEU A 14 -9.12 2.18 -1.29
CA LEU A 14 -9.41 1.88 0.10
C LEU A 14 -10.70 2.58 0.56
N SER A 15 -10.88 3.83 0.14
CA SER A 15 -12.08 4.61 0.40
C SER A 15 -12.34 5.59 -0.74
N VAL A 16 -13.62 5.75 -1.09
CA VAL A 16 -14.12 6.66 -2.12
C VAL A 16 -15.44 7.25 -1.62
N THR A 17 -15.40 8.49 -1.15
CA THR A 17 -16.53 9.12 -0.44
C THR A 17 -16.91 10.47 -1.06
N GLU A 18 -18.22 10.72 -1.13
CA GLU A 18 -18.80 12.00 -1.54
C GLU A 18 -18.87 12.95 -0.34
N HIS A 19 -18.51 14.21 -0.57
CA HIS A 19 -18.60 15.29 0.42
C HIS A 19 -19.04 16.58 -0.25
N ARG A 20 -19.99 17.32 0.34
CA ARG A 20 -20.35 18.65 -0.17
C ARG A 20 -19.13 19.58 -0.27
N ARG A 21 -18.25 19.53 0.74
CA ARG A 21 -16.95 20.22 0.81
C ARG A 21 -16.01 19.38 1.66
N VAL A 22 -14.79 19.14 1.19
CA VAL A 22 -13.75 18.46 1.95
C VAL A 22 -13.05 19.46 2.87
N THR A 23 -13.07 19.19 4.17
CA THR A 23 -12.36 19.94 5.21
C THR A 23 -11.21 19.11 5.79
N GLY A 24 -10.27 19.74 6.49
CA GLY A 24 -9.20 19.01 7.18
C GLY A 24 -9.73 17.99 8.20
N ASP A 25 -10.88 18.27 8.82
CA ASP A 25 -11.53 17.33 9.73
C ASP A 25 -12.05 16.09 9.01
N ILE A 26 -12.79 16.29 7.91
CA ILE A 26 -13.27 15.19 7.06
C ILE A 26 -12.11 14.32 6.56
N VAL A 27 -10.99 14.95 6.18
CA VAL A 27 -9.79 14.22 5.75
C VAL A 27 -9.24 13.33 6.87
N ALA A 28 -9.11 13.85 8.09
CA ALA A 28 -8.61 13.07 9.21
C ALA A 28 -9.60 11.99 9.69
N ASP A 29 -10.91 12.25 9.66
CA ASP A 29 -11.94 11.25 10.02
C ASP A 29 -11.94 10.10 9.02
N THR A 30 -12.05 10.40 7.73
CA THR A 30 -12.05 9.38 6.69
C THR A 30 -10.73 8.62 6.61
N PHE A 31 -9.60 9.27 6.92
CA PHE A 31 -8.32 8.57 7.06
C PHE A 31 -8.38 7.54 8.19
N THR A 32 -8.85 7.94 9.36
CA THR A 32 -8.95 7.09 10.55
C THR A 32 -9.86 5.89 10.28
N GLU A 33 -11.08 6.11 9.78
CA GLU A 33 -12.02 5.04 9.43
C GLU A 33 -11.43 4.06 8.40
N THR A 34 -10.73 4.59 7.39
CA THR A 34 -10.06 3.77 6.38
C THR A 34 -8.93 2.95 7.01
N ALA A 35 -8.12 3.55 7.87
CA ALA A 35 -7.00 2.90 8.54
C ALA A 35 -7.45 1.87 9.59
N GLU A 36 -8.58 2.07 10.27
CA GLU A 36 -9.16 1.06 11.17
C GLU A 36 -9.60 -0.19 10.41
N THR A 37 -10.13 -0.01 9.20
CA THR A 37 -10.55 -1.14 8.35
C THR A 37 -9.36 -1.85 7.71
N HIS A 38 -8.35 -1.10 7.28
CA HIS A 38 -7.27 -1.60 6.44
C HIS A 38 -5.91 -1.72 7.15
N GLY A 39 -5.79 -1.30 8.40
CA GLY A 39 -4.52 -1.10 9.10
C GLY A 39 -3.89 0.26 8.81
N PHE A 40 -3.18 0.81 9.80
CA PHE A 40 -2.44 2.07 9.65
C PHE A 40 -1.23 1.89 8.73
N PRO A 41 -1.01 2.80 7.76
CA PRO A 41 0.11 2.71 6.83
C PRO A 41 1.41 3.27 7.41
N ALA A 42 2.54 2.83 6.86
CA ALA A 42 3.85 3.42 7.15
C ALA A 42 3.97 4.90 6.77
N SER A 43 3.32 5.30 5.67
CA SER A 43 3.38 6.66 5.17
C SER A 43 2.16 7.05 4.37
N VAL A 44 1.80 8.33 4.40
CA VAL A 44 0.69 8.91 3.63
C VAL A 44 1.24 9.95 2.66
N LEU A 45 0.88 9.84 1.38
CA LEU A 45 1.23 10.82 0.36
C LEU A 45 0.03 11.75 0.09
N THR A 46 0.24 13.05 0.24
CA THR A 46 -0.77 14.08 -0.03
C THR A 46 -0.26 15.14 -1.02
N ASP A 47 -1.19 15.84 -1.66
CA ASP A 47 -0.86 17.08 -2.36
C ASP A 47 -0.64 18.23 -1.35
N ASN A 48 -0.33 19.42 -1.85
CA ASN A 48 -0.06 20.58 -1.02
C ASN A 48 -1.32 21.43 -0.70
N GLY A 49 -2.51 20.86 -0.87
CA GLY A 49 -3.76 21.53 -0.52
C GLY A 49 -3.83 21.80 0.99
N LEU A 50 -4.42 22.94 1.38
CA LEU A 50 -4.50 23.37 2.78
C LEU A 50 -5.23 22.38 3.70
N VAL A 51 -6.11 21.55 3.12
CA VAL A 51 -6.80 20.47 3.83
C VAL A 51 -5.87 19.33 4.24
N TYR A 52 -4.72 19.17 3.58
CA TYR A 52 -3.72 18.15 3.86
C TYR A 52 -2.44 18.69 4.49
N THR A 53 -2.08 19.95 4.26
CA THR A 53 -0.93 20.60 4.91
C THR A 53 -1.08 22.10 5.03
N THR A 54 -0.65 22.67 6.17
CA THR A 54 -0.55 24.13 6.36
C THR A 54 0.86 24.66 6.07
N ARG A 55 1.79 23.81 5.63
CA ARG A 55 3.21 24.14 5.40
C ARG A 55 3.42 25.31 4.43
N LEU A 56 2.53 25.49 3.44
CA LEU A 56 2.61 26.57 2.45
C LEU A 56 1.77 27.81 2.81
N ALA A 57 1.08 27.83 3.96
CA ALA A 57 0.10 28.85 4.30
C ALA A 57 0.68 30.18 4.84
N GLY A 58 2.00 30.36 4.87
CA GLY A 58 2.62 31.67 5.05
C GLY A 58 2.27 32.41 6.36
N GLY A 59 2.28 31.75 7.51
CA GLY A 59 2.15 32.41 8.82
C GLY A 59 2.18 31.44 9.99
N ARG A 60 2.98 31.76 11.02
CA ARG A 60 3.10 31.11 12.36
C ARG A 60 2.52 29.67 12.42
N GLY A 61 3.34 28.74 11.94
CA GLY A 61 3.05 27.31 11.71
C GLY A 61 2.33 26.59 12.84
N GLY A 62 1.04 26.33 12.62
CA GLY A 62 0.29 25.27 13.30
C GLY A 62 0.07 24.11 12.34
N ARG A 63 0.36 22.88 12.79
CA ARG A 63 0.01 21.66 12.05
C ARG A 63 -1.51 21.57 11.91
N ASN A 64 -2.00 21.13 10.76
CA ASN A 64 -3.43 20.81 10.62
C ASN A 64 -3.76 19.48 11.33
N ARG A 65 -5.06 19.15 11.38
CA ARG A 65 -5.54 17.96 12.08
C ARG A 65 -4.93 16.67 11.54
N LEU A 66 -4.76 16.55 10.22
CA LEU A 66 -4.14 15.38 9.60
C LEU A 66 -2.66 15.28 9.99
N GLU A 67 -1.89 16.36 9.88
CA GLU A 67 -0.46 16.42 10.26
C GLU A 67 -0.26 15.99 11.72
N THR A 68 -1.13 16.45 12.62
CA THR A 68 -1.09 16.11 14.05
C THR A 68 -1.46 14.65 14.30
N LEU A 69 -2.48 14.15 13.61
CA LEU A 69 -2.91 12.76 13.70
C LEU A 69 -1.81 11.81 13.22
N LEU A 70 -1.25 12.05 12.04
CA LEU A 70 -0.22 11.20 11.46
C LEU A 70 1.03 11.15 12.34
N GLU A 71 1.46 12.29 12.88
CA GLU A 71 2.58 12.32 13.83
C GLU A 71 2.28 11.52 15.10
N SER A 72 1.09 11.66 15.68
CA SER A 72 0.69 10.92 16.89
C SER A 72 0.68 9.40 16.68
N LEU A 73 0.48 8.96 15.44
CA LEU A 73 0.44 7.56 15.02
C LEU A 73 1.79 7.03 14.50
N GLY A 74 2.84 7.86 14.46
CA GLY A 74 4.15 7.49 13.89
C GLY A 74 4.13 7.28 12.37
N ILE A 75 3.21 7.95 11.66
CA ILE A 75 3.01 7.81 10.22
C ILE A 75 3.75 8.90 9.48
N ASP A 76 4.63 8.51 8.55
CA ASP A 76 5.38 9.48 7.75
C ASP A 76 4.47 10.20 6.75
N GLN A 77 4.31 11.52 6.90
CA GLN A 77 3.65 12.31 5.88
C GLN A 77 4.62 12.71 4.76
N LYS A 78 4.27 12.34 3.53
CA LYS A 78 4.97 12.70 2.30
C LYS A 78 4.13 13.71 1.54
N HIS A 79 4.81 14.71 0.97
CA HIS A 79 4.17 15.72 0.13
C HIS A 79 4.73 15.68 -1.28
N SER A 80 3.87 16.02 -2.23
CA SER A 80 4.30 16.33 -3.59
C SER A 80 5.26 17.51 -3.58
N ARG A 81 6.44 17.37 -4.19
CA ARG A 81 7.36 18.52 -4.34
C ARG A 81 6.70 19.58 -5.23
N PRO A 82 6.83 20.89 -4.90
CA PRO A 82 6.42 21.96 -5.80
C PRO A 82 7.05 21.75 -7.20
N ASN A 83 6.28 21.96 -8.26
CA ASN A 83 6.69 21.78 -9.66
C ASN A 83 7.08 20.35 -10.09
N HIS A 84 6.73 19.32 -9.31
CA HIS A 84 6.83 17.90 -9.71
C HIS A 84 5.44 17.21 -9.71
N PRO A 85 4.62 17.47 -10.75
CA PRO A 85 3.23 17.00 -10.83
C PRO A 85 3.08 15.47 -10.86
N THR A 86 4.16 14.73 -11.12
CA THR A 86 4.12 13.27 -11.22
C THR A 86 3.96 12.55 -9.88
N THR A 87 4.08 13.24 -8.74
CA THR A 87 4.05 12.59 -7.41
C THR A 87 2.65 12.07 -7.07
N CYS A 88 1.58 12.83 -7.38
CA CYS A 88 0.19 12.42 -7.17
C CYS A 88 -0.47 11.77 -8.41
N GLY A 89 0.31 11.43 -9.45
CA GLY A 89 -0.23 10.95 -10.73
C GLY A 89 -1.11 9.68 -10.63
N LYS A 90 -0.94 8.87 -9.58
CA LYS A 90 -1.75 7.67 -9.33
C LYS A 90 -3.19 8.02 -8.96
N VAL A 91 -3.38 8.93 -8.00
CA VAL A 91 -4.72 9.38 -7.59
C VAL A 91 -5.37 10.26 -8.66
N GLU A 92 -4.57 11.07 -9.36
CA GLU A 92 -5.06 11.85 -10.51
C GLU A 92 -5.59 10.95 -11.63
N ARG A 93 -4.86 9.87 -11.96
CA ARG A 93 -5.31 8.89 -12.95
C ARG A 93 -6.53 8.11 -12.48
N PHE A 94 -6.64 7.84 -11.17
CA PHE A 94 -7.85 7.28 -10.58
C PHE A 94 -9.04 8.21 -10.81
N HIS A 95 -8.94 9.49 -10.42
CA HIS A 95 -9.98 10.50 -10.62
C HIS A 95 -10.37 10.66 -12.09
N GLN A 96 -9.40 10.67 -13.00
CA GLN A 96 -9.68 10.74 -14.44
C GLN A 96 -10.52 9.55 -14.91
N THR A 97 -10.20 8.34 -14.44
CA THR A 97 -10.92 7.13 -14.83
C THR A 97 -12.33 7.09 -14.22
N LEU A 98 -12.46 7.46 -12.94
CA LEU A 98 -13.74 7.60 -12.26
C LEU A 98 -14.67 8.60 -12.97
N LYS A 99 -14.17 9.80 -13.29
CA LYS A 99 -14.96 10.84 -13.97
C LYS A 99 -15.47 10.37 -15.33
N ARG A 100 -14.66 9.65 -16.10
CA ARG A 100 -15.11 9.07 -17.39
C ARG A 100 -16.22 8.04 -17.19
N TRP A 101 -16.10 7.17 -16.19
CA TRP A 101 -17.12 6.17 -15.90
C TRP A 101 -18.43 6.81 -15.41
N LEU A 102 -18.35 7.79 -14.50
CA LEU A 102 -19.51 8.56 -14.03
C LEU A 102 -20.19 9.33 -15.17
N GLY A 103 -19.42 9.86 -16.12
CA GLY A 103 -19.95 10.56 -17.30
C GLY A 103 -20.77 9.67 -18.24
N ALA A 104 -20.66 8.34 -18.12
CA ALA A 104 -21.48 7.38 -18.84
C ALA A 104 -22.70 6.90 -18.05
N GLN A 105 -22.88 7.35 -16.80
CA GLN A 105 -24.03 7.00 -15.96
C GLN A 105 -25.11 8.07 -16.01
N SER A 106 -26.31 7.72 -15.54
CA SER A 106 -27.33 8.73 -15.25
C SER A 106 -26.81 9.70 -14.18
N ARG A 107 -26.98 11.00 -14.40
CA ARG A 107 -26.49 12.02 -13.48
C ARG A 107 -27.21 11.89 -12.12
N PRO A 108 -26.47 11.72 -11.01
CA PRO A 108 -27.08 11.62 -9.69
C PRO A 108 -27.74 12.95 -9.31
N ARG A 109 -28.90 12.87 -8.68
CA ARG A 109 -29.70 13.99 -8.18
C ARG A 109 -29.43 14.25 -6.70
N THR A 110 -28.94 13.25 -5.98
CA THR A 110 -28.64 13.35 -4.54
C THR A 110 -27.23 12.87 -4.22
N ALA A 111 -26.71 13.28 -3.06
CA ALA A 111 -25.41 12.80 -2.56
C ALA A 111 -25.41 11.28 -2.34
N SER A 112 -26.53 10.72 -1.87
CA SER A 112 -26.68 9.28 -1.66
C SER A 112 -26.63 8.48 -2.98
N GLU A 113 -27.26 9.01 -4.04
CA GLU A 113 -27.15 8.41 -5.38
C GLU A 113 -25.72 8.45 -5.89
N LEU A 114 -25.00 9.56 -5.71
CA LEU A 114 -23.59 9.65 -6.07
C LEU A 114 -22.75 8.65 -5.27
N GLN A 115 -22.95 8.55 -3.95
CA GLN A 115 -22.23 7.58 -3.11
C GLN A 115 -22.49 6.13 -3.56
N THR A 116 -23.72 5.82 -3.99
CA THR A 116 -24.06 4.49 -4.54
C THR A 116 -23.30 4.20 -5.84
N LEU A 117 -23.19 5.18 -6.73
CA LEU A 117 -22.39 5.08 -7.95
C LEU A 117 -20.89 4.92 -7.62
N LEU A 118 -20.37 5.64 -6.64
CA LEU A 118 -18.99 5.53 -6.17
C LEU A 118 -18.70 4.12 -5.62
N GLY A 119 -19.62 3.55 -4.84
CA GLY A 119 -19.51 2.17 -4.35
C GLY A 119 -19.48 1.15 -5.50
N SER A 120 -20.39 1.29 -6.47
CA SER A 120 -20.44 0.43 -7.66
C SER A 120 -19.14 0.51 -8.48
N TRP A 121 -18.63 1.73 -8.70
CA TRP A 121 -17.35 1.95 -9.35
C TRP A 121 -16.20 1.30 -8.60
N THR A 122 -16.16 1.47 -7.27
CA THR A 122 -15.10 0.92 -6.42
C THR A 122 -15.02 -0.60 -6.53
N THR A 123 -16.17 -1.28 -6.54
CA THR A 123 -16.24 -2.72 -6.79
C THR A 123 -15.67 -3.09 -8.16
N ILE A 124 -16.09 -2.41 -9.23
CA ILE A 124 -15.59 -2.68 -10.59
C ILE A 124 -14.07 -2.45 -10.65
N TYR A 125 -13.61 -1.32 -10.12
CA TYR A 125 -12.22 -0.90 -10.16
C TYR A 125 -11.30 -1.85 -9.38
N ASN A 126 -11.70 -2.25 -8.16
CA ASN A 126 -10.87 -3.12 -7.32
C ASN A 126 -10.94 -4.59 -7.74
N GLN A 127 -12.12 -5.09 -8.10
CA GLN A 127 -12.36 -6.53 -8.25
C GLN A 127 -12.37 -7.03 -9.70
N GLN A 128 -12.72 -6.17 -10.66
CA GLN A 128 -12.99 -6.61 -12.03
C GLN A 128 -11.98 -6.05 -13.04
N ARG A 129 -11.48 -4.83 -12.81
CA ARG A 129 -10.66 -4.11 -13.78
C ARG A 129 -9.17 -4.49 -13.69
N PRO A 130 -8.60 -5.16 -14.71
CA PRO A 130 -7.18 -5.48 -14.69
C PRO A 130 -6.33 -4.26 -15.05
N HIS A 131 -5.25 -4.01 -14.31
CA HIS A 131 -4.40 -2.84 -14.52
C HIS A 131 -3.10 -3.21 -15.24
N ARG A 132 -2.76 -2.44 -16.28
CA ARG A 132 -1.48 -2.62 -17.01
C ARG A 132 -0.25 -2.44 -16.11
N SER A 133 -0.32 -1.55 -15.12
CA SER A 133 0.75 -1.34 -14.16
C SER A 133 0.88 -2.46 -13.12
N LEU A 134 -0.03 -3.43 -13.12
CA LEU A 134 -0.09 -4.55 -12.19
C LEU A 134 -0.02 -5.90 -12.92
N ASP A 135 0.63 -5.93 -14.08
CA ASP A 135 0.75 -7.13 -14.93
C ASP A 135 -0.61 -7.73 -15.32
N ARG A 136 -1.61 -6.88 -15.58
CA ARG A 136 -2.99 -7.30 -15.88
C ARG A 136 -3.66 -8.07 -14.73
N ARG A 137 -3.26 -7.82 -13.48
CA ARG A 137 -4.02 -8.22 -12.29
C ARG A 137 -4.96 -7.11 -11.82
N THR A 138 -5.97 -7.49 -11.05
CA THR A 138 -6.88 -6.53 -10.40
C THR A 138 -6.21 -5.97 -9.14
N PRO A 139 -6.56 -4.75 -8.71
CA PRO A 139 -6.04 -4.20 -7.46
C PRO A 139 -6.28 -5.11 -6.25
N ALA A 140 -7.44 -5.77 -6.16
CA ALA A 140 -7.77 -6.68 -5.06
C ALA A 140 -6.80 -7.87 -4.96
N VAL A 141 -6.42 -8.47 -6.10
CA VAL A 141 -5.43 -9.55 -6.13
C VAL A 141 -4.11 -9.05 -5.56
N VAL A 142 -3.59 -7.93 -6.07
CA VAL A 142 -2.28 -7.41 -5.64
C VAL A 142 -2.28 -6.96 -4.17
N TYR A 143 -3.39 -6.40 -3.71
CA TYR A 143 -3.56 -5.95 -2.32
C TYR A 143 -3.45 -7.12 -1.33
N GLY A 144 -3.90 -8.32 -1.70
CA GLY A 144 -3.79 -9.52 -0.87
C GLY A 144 -2.43 -10.23 -0.90
N LEU A 145 -1.51 -9.85 -1.79
CA LEU A 145 -0.23 -10.58 -1.98
C LEU A 145 0.86 -10.20 -0.97
N LEU A 146 0.74 -9.02 -0.34
CA LEU A 146 1.80 -8.45 0.50
C LEU A 146 1.25 -8.05 1.87
N PRO A 147 2.01 -8.31 2.96
CA PRO A 147 1.79 -7.64 4.23
C PRO A 147 1.84 -6.13 4.03
N LYS A 148 0.96 -5.43 4.76
CA LYS A 148 0.87 -3.98 4.70
C LYS A 148 2.01 -3.39 5.53
N ALA A 149 2.62 -2.32 5.03
CA ALA A 149 3.63 -1.59 5.79
C ALA A 149 2.96 -0.80 6.91
N THR A 150 3.45 -0.91 8.14
CA THR A 150 2.92 -0.27 9.36
C THR A 150 3.73 0.99 9.73
N PRO A 151 3.18 1.87 10.59
CA PRO A 151 3.83 3.12 11.01
C PRO A 151 5.22 2.89 11.62
N ALA A 152 6.14 3.83 11.42
CA ALA A 152 7.44 3.79 12.06
C ALA A 152 7.27 4.08 13.57
N GLY A 153 7.76 3.16 14.41
CA GLY A 153 7.58 3.25 15.87
C GLY A 153 6.49 2.32 16.43
N SER A 154 5.74 1.58 15.60
CA SER A 154 4.99 0.40 16.06
C SER A 154 5.90 -0.74 16.51
N ASP A 155 7.17 -0.67 16.12
CA ASP A 155 8.24 -1.54 16.53
C ASP A 155 9.50 -0.72 16.76
N ALA A 156 9.84 -0.46 18.01
CA ALA A 156 11.21 -0.12 18.37
C ALA A 156 12.11 -1.38 18.15
N GLY A 157 12.38 -1.75 16.90
CA GLY A 157 13.37 -2.78 16.57
C GLY A 157 13.13 -3.71 15.39
N THR A 158 12.07 -3.59 14.58
CA THR A 158 11.87 -4.48 13.42
C THR A 158 12.63 -4.00 12.18
N HIS A 159 13.61 -4.79 11.75
CA HIS A 159 14.21 -4.64 10.43
C HIS A 159 13.36 -5.40 9.41
N HIS A 160 12.38 -4.73 8.80
CA HIS A 160 11.64 -5.28 7.66
C HIS A 160 12.41 -5.08 6.34
N ARG A 161 12.48 -6.12 5.51
CA ARG A 161 13.15 -6.11 4.22
C ARG A 161 12.41 -6.95 3.19
N ILE A 162 12.14 -6.37 2.03
CA ILE A 162 11.68 -7.10 0.84
C ILE A 162 12.87 -7.36 -0.08
N ARG A 163 13.01 -8.58 -0.59
CA ARG A 163 14.02 -8.94 -1.60
C ARG A 163 13.38 -9.72 -2.74
N TYR A 164 13.86 -9.48 -3.95
CA TYR A 164 13.60 -10.34 -5.09
C TYR A 164 14.80 -11.26 -5.29
N ASP A 165 14.55 -12.55 -5.47
CA ASP A 165 15.58 -13.57 -5.66
C ASP A 165 15.11 -14.63 -6.67
N THR A 166 16.00 -15.52 -7.06
CA THR A 166 15.69 -16.71 -7.84
C THR A 166 16.17 -17.93 -7.06
N ILE A 167 15.31 -18.94 -6.93
CA ILE A 167 15.67 -20.18 -6.24
C ILE A 167 16.81 -20.85 -7.00
N ASP A 168 17.90 -21.11 -6.29
CA ASP A 168 19.13 -21.64 -6.87
C ASP A 168 18.99 -23.13 -7.28
N LYS A 169 20.08 -23.67 -7.86
CA LYS A 169 20.14 -25.09 -8.28
C LYS A 169 20.05 -26.08 -7.12
N ARG A 170 20.27 -25.63 -5.87
CA ARG A 170 20.14 -26.45 -4.66
C ARG A 170 18.72 -26.39 -4.09
N GLY A 171 17.84 -25.55 -4.67
CA GLY A 171 16.49 -25.35 -4.22
C GLY A 171 16.40 -24.40 -3.04
N ALA A 172 17.30 -23.40 -2.94
CA ALA A 172 17.35 -22.45 -1.83
C ALA A 172 17.47 -20.99 -2.29
N VAL A 173 17.19 -20.06 -1.37
CA VAL A 173 17.50 -18.63 -1.48
C VAL A 173 18.43 -18.20 -0.36
N SER A 174 19.23 -17.15 -0.60
CA SER A 174 20.27 -16.73 0.34
C SER A 174 19.97 -15.36 0.97
N LEU A 175 20.00 -15.31 2.29
CA LEU A 175 19.76 -14.12 3.10
C LEU A 175 20.95 -13.83 4.00
N ARG A 176 21.58 -12.65 3.84
CA ARG A 176 22.57 -12.15 4.78
C ARG A 176 21.90 -11.35 5.89
N ARG A 177 22.12 -11.73 7.16
CA ARG A 177 21.62 -11.06 8.37
C ARG A 177 22.75 -10.96 9.40
N ALA A 178 22.91 -9.79 10.02
CA ALA A 178 23.95 -9.52 11.03
C ALA A 178 25.35 -9.99 10.58
N GLY A 179 25.72 -9.74 9.32
CA GLY A 179 27.00 -10.16 8.76
C GLY A 179 27.13 -11.64 8.40
N ARG A 180 26.15 -12.51 8.74
CA ARG A 180 26.16 -13.95 8.45
C ARG A 180 25.23 -14.31 7.30
N MET A 181 25.64 -15.26 6.46
CA MET A 181 24.81 -15.79 5.37
C MET A 181 23.94 -16.96 5.88
N HIS A 182 22.65 -16.94 5.52
CA HIS A 182 21.70 -18.01 5.76
C HIS A 182 21.09 -18.48 4.43
N HIS A 183 20.93 -19.78 4.26
CA HIS A 183 20.31 -20.40 3.10
C HIS A 183 18.96 -20.99 3.50
N ILE A 184 17.90 -20.59 2.81
CA ILE A 184 16.53 -21.00 3.10
C ILE A 184 16.11 -22.00 2.03
N GLY A 185 16.03 -23.29 2.41
CA GLY A 185 15.62 -24.35 1.50
C GLY A 185 14.12 -24.31 1.16
N ILE A 186 13.77 -24.31 -0.10
CA ILE A 186 12.38 -24.30 -0.60
C ILE A 186 12.08 -25.58 -1.39
N GLY A 187 13.12 -26.30 -1.80
CA GLY A 187 13.03 -27.55 -2.52
C GLY A 187 13.48 -27.41 -3.98
N ARG A 188 14.15 -28.46 -4.49
CA ARG A 188 14.67 -28.48 -5.87
C ARG A 188 13.58 -28.43 -6.93
N ALA A 189 12.35 -28.82 -6.60
CA ALA A 189 11.19 -28.69 -7.49
C ALA A 189 10.92 -27.23 -7.91
N HIS A 190 11.35 -26.26 -7.10
CA HIS A 190 11.14 -24.84 -7.38
C HIS A 190 12.39 -24.15 -7.96
N THR A 191 13.45 -24.87 -8.32
CA THR A 191 14.66 -24.29 -8.92
C THR A 191 14.34 -23.41 -10.14
N GLY A 192 14.95 -22.23 -10.20
CA GLY A 192 14.70 -21.24 -11.26
C GLY A 192 13.45 -20.39 -11.07
N THR A 193 12.62 -20.68 -10.06
CA THR A 193 11.44 -19.86 -9.74
C THR A 193 11.88 -18.50 -9.22
N LYS A 194 11.35 -17.43 -9.81
CA LYS A 194 11.51 -16.06 -9.30
C LYS A 194 10.64 -15.88 -8.06
N VAL A 195 11.23 -15.38 -6.98
CA VAL A 195 10.56 -15.24 -5.70
C VAL A 195 10.74 -13.85 -5.10
N MET A 196 9.78 -13.48 -4.27
CA MET A 196 9.83 -12.35 -3.38
C MET A 196 9.93 -12.87 -1.95
N MET A 197 10.97 -12.45 -1.25
CA MET A 197 11.18 -12.72 0.16
C MET A 197 10.71 -11.52 0.98
N LEU A 198 9.81 -11.77 1.90
CA LEU A 198 9.37 -10.82 2.92
C LEU A 198 10.07 -11.22 4.21
N ILE A 199 10.94 -10.35 4.71
CA ILE A 199 11.75 -10.61 5.88
C ILE A 199 11.31 -9.60 6.93
N ASP A 200 10.80 -10.10 8.03
CA ASP A 200 10.44 -9.34 9.21
C ASP A 200 11.22 -9.93 10.39
N ASN A 201 12.34 -9.29 10.73
CA ASN A 201 13.28 -9.78 11.75
C ASN A 201 13.77 -11.22 11.48
N LEU A 202 13.11 -12.20 12.09
CA LEU A 202 13.36 -13.62 11.89
C LEU A 202 12.19 -14.29 11.14
N ASP A 203 11.01 -13.69 11.08
CA ASP A 203 9.90 -14.19 10.27
C ASP A 203 10.22 -13.97 8.78
N ILE A 204 10.17 -15.03 7.98
CA ILE A 204 10.48 -14.98 6.56
C ILE A 204 9.40 -15.70 5.77
N ARG A 205 8.87 -15.01 4.76
CA ARG A 205 7.96 -15.58 3.76
C ARG A 205 8.62 -15.53 2.40
N VAL A 206 8.54 -16.62 1.64
CA VAL A 206 9.03 -16.72 0.27
C VAL A 206 7.85 -17.01 -0.63
N ILE A 207 7.59 -16.10 -1.57
CA ILE A 207 6.40 -16.10 -2.43
C ILE A 207 6.85 -16.14 -3.88
N ALA A 208 6.30 -17.05 -4.68
CA ALA A 208 6.53 -17.09 -6.13
C ALA A 208 5.96 -15.84 -6.79
N THR A 209 6.78 -15.06 -7.51
CA THR A 209 6.34 -13.75 -8.04
C THR A 209 5.33 -13.86 -9.16
N GLN A 210 5.37 -14.97 -9.92
CA GLN A 210 4.49 -15.21 -11.05
C GLN A 210 3.09 -15.65 -10.62
N THR A 211 3.00 -16.52 -9.62
CA THR A 211 1.73 -17.12 -9.19
C THR A 211 1.14 -16.48 -7.94
N GLY A 212 1.97 -15.81 -7.12
CA GLY A 212 1.58 -15.34 -5.79
C GLY A 212 1.52 -16.44 -4.73
N GLU A 213 1.94 -17.66 -5.07
CA GLU A 213 1.94 -18.80 -4.16
C GLU A 213 2.98 -18.62 -3.04
N LEU A 214 2.57 -18.84 -1.79
CA LEU A 214 3.47 -18.89 -0.65
C LEU A 214 4.24 -20.22 -0.66
N LEU A 215 5.48 -20.19 -1.15
CA LEU A 215 6.33 -21.37 -1.23
C LEU A 215 6.89 -21.78 0.13
N ARG A 216 7.13 -20.81 1.02
CA ARG A 216 7.62 -21.09 2.37
C ARG A 216 7.32 -19.97 3.35
N HIS A 217 6.98 -20.33 4.59
CA HIS A 217 6.97 -19.46 5.75
C HIS A 217 7.82 -20.11 6.85
N LEU A 218 8.75 -19.37 7.45
CA LEU A 218 9.59 -19.85 8.54
C LEU A 218 10.00 -18.72 9.50
N THR A 219 10.32 -19.08 10.73
CA THR A 219 11.18 -18.28 11.60
C THR A 219 12.64 -18.71 11.40
N LEU A 220 13.50 -17.79 11.01
CA LEU A 220 14.93 -17.98 10.79
C LEU A 220 15.63 -18.28 12.11
N ASP A 221 16.29 -19.43 12.21
CA ASP A 221 17.22 -19.73 13.30
C ASP A 221 18.59 -19.04 13.03
N PRO A 222 18.99 -18.00 13.79
CA PRO A 222 20.23 -17.28 13.55
C PRO A 222 21.50 -18.11 13.78
N THR A 223 21.37 -19.24 14.49
CA THR A 223 22.51 -20.12 14.79
C THR A 223 22.86 -21.02 13.61
N ARG A 224 21.91 -21.24 12.68
CA ARG A 224 22.05 -22.15 11.54
C ARG A 224 22.32 -21.43 10.22
N GLY A 225 23.34 -21.90 9.50
CA GLY A 225 23.65 -21.43 8.14
C GLY A 225 22.66 -21.94 7.10
N TYR A 226 22.05 -23.11 7.31
CA TYR A 226 21.04 -23.68 6.41
C TYR A 226 19.74 -23.93 7.18
N GLN A 227 18.63 -23.47 6.61
CA GLN A 227 17.28 -23.66 7.12
C GLN A 227 16.60 -24.75 6.27
N PRO A 228 16.57 -26.01 6.71
CA PRO A 228 15.93 -27.07 5.95
C PRO A 228 14.42 -26.86 5.91
N GLN A 229 13.78 -27.23 4.80
CA GLN A 229 12.34 -27.41 4.75
C GLN A 229 12.03 -28.75 5.43
N LYS A 230 11.05 -28.75 6.35
CA LYS A 230 10.55 -29.99 6.95
C LYS A 230 9.71 -30.75 5.93
#